data_AF-A0A1B9ELW7-F1
#
_entry.id   AF-A0A1B9ELW7-F1
#
_cell.length_a   1.000
_cell.length_b   1.000
_cell.length_c   1.000
_cell.angle_alpha   90.00
_cell.angle_beta   90.00
_cell.angle_gamma   90.00
#
_symmetry.space_group_name_H-M   'P 1'
#
loop_
_entity.id
_entity.type
_entity.pdbx_description
1 polymer ?
#
loop_
_entity_poly.entity_id
_entity_poly.type
_entity_poly.pdbx_seq_one_letter_code
_entity_poly.pdbx_strand_id
1 'polypeptide(L)'
;MKTRSPSRRGDRGLRLWPVGRALALTFTLAVLVAAGVFYTGWELLAVQGLKPQRRIDAKTLFDLVTLSFGVVAGAGALVALVVAYRRQRVDEEGARREATRLHTERFTTAVGQLGDESPAVRLGGVHALAGLADDAPDSGLRQTCIDVLCAYLQLPFTPDPGTDDANRKEHHRYLALRKVRHTILRLIGDHYRRAPETHGSWQGCDLDLTGVIIDGELDFTGARFSGGRVSFAGARFSEDTVSFSYVEFAGGDVHFEHATFSDDAMLFFIDAEFSGGDVHFNSATFSCDVFFTNARFSGGTVSFGHARFSGGSVNFSEATFLGGFVSFAHVEFEDCAVSFDSVTFHDAPVQNDDPDSVLFIGMRYSGGSMTLEGATGPAPEGLLEGLGSPVPPTVILPPAWT
;
A
#
# COMPACT_ATOMS: atom_id res chain seq x y z
N MET A 1 1.94 24.61 16.75
CA MET A 1 0.78 25.31 16.16
C MET A 1 1.24 26.10 14.92
N LYS A 2 1.23 25.45 13.75
CA LYS A 2 1.31 26.01 12.38
C LYS A 2 1.11 24.82 11.42
N THR A 3 -0.13 24.54 11.10
CA THR A 3 -0.53 23.46 10.20
C THR A 3 -0.26 23.88 8.75
N ARG A 4 0.69 23.19 8.09
CA ARG A 4 0.87 23.26 6.64
C ARG A 4 -0.26 22.46 5.98
N SER A 5 -1.12 23.16 5.26
CA SER A 5 -2.15 22.59 4.39
C SER A 5 -1.49 21.94 3.14
N PRO A 6 -1.85 20.72 2.74
CA PRO A 6 -1.40 20.17 1.47
C PRO A 6 -2.15 20.86 0.32
N SER A 7 -1.37 21.22 -0.70
CA SER A 7 -1.79 21.88 -1.91
C SER A 7 -2.88 21.09 -2.63
N ARG A 8 -4.09 21.66 -2.71
CA ARG A 8 -5.08 21.32 -3.74
C ARG A 8 -4.43 21.54 -5.11
N ARG A 9 -3.94 20.48 -5.74
CA ARG A 9 -3.64 20.48 -7.17
C ARG A 9 -4.94 20.86 -7.87
N GLY A 10 -4.89 22.02 -8.52
CA GLY A 10 -6.02 22.61 -9.21
C GLY A 10 -6.52 21.66 -10.27
N ASP A 11 -7.64 21.02 -9.97
CA ASP A 11 -8.54 20.46 -10.96
C ASP A 11 -9.05 21.65 -11.79
N ARG A 12 -8.26 22.03 -12.80
CA ARG A 12 -8.74 22.85 -13.92
C ARG A 12 -9.69 21.94 -14.68
N GLY A 13 -10.88 21.75 -14.10
CA GLY A 13 -12.05 21.32 -14.83
C GLY A 13 -12.16 22.27 -16.01
N LEU A 14 -11.76 21.79 -17.19
CA LEU A 14 -12.24 22.31 -18.45
C LEU A 14 -13.74 22.37 -18.24
N ARG A 15 -14.26 23.59 -18.06
CA ARG A 15 -15.70 23.87 -18.02
C ARG A 15 -16.20 23.45 -19.39
N LEU A 16 -16.48 22.15 -19.53
CA LEU A 16 -17.08 21.54 -20.69
C LEU A 16 -18.38 22.29 -20.85
N TRP A 17 -18.40 23.17 -21.85
CA TRP A 17 -19.58 23.88 -22.26
C TRP A 17 -20.71 22.84 -22.31
N PRO A 18 -21.85 23.05 -21.62
CA PRO A 18 -22.89 22.03 -21.56
C PRO A 18 -23.17 21.56 -22.98
N VAL A 19 -22.88 20.29 -23.26
CA VAL A 19 -22.80 19.72 -24.61
C VAL A 19 -24.09 19.97 -25.41
N GLY A 20 -25.22 20.19 -24.72
CA GLY A 20 -26.47 20.65 -25.33
C GLY A 20 -26.39 22.02 -26.01
N ARG A 21 -25.63 22.98 -25.46
CA ARG A 21 -25.35 24.26 -26.12
C ARG A 21 -24.42 24.09 -27.31
N ALA A 22 -23.41 23.21 -27.21
CA ALA A 22 -22.53 22.91 -28.33
C ALA A 22 -23.29 22.26 -29.49
N LEU A 23 -24.21 21.32 -29.21
CA LEU A 23 -25.10 20.69 -30.19
C LEU A 23 -26.14 21.66 -30.77
N ALA A 24 -26.74 22.50 -29.93
CA ALA A 24 -27.62 23.54 -30.41
C ALA A 24 -26.86 24.50 -31.33
N LEU A 25 -25.63 24.89 -30.97
CA LEU A 25 -24.78 25.75 -31.81
C LEU A 25 -24.39 25.08 -33.12
N THR A 26 -23.96 23.82 -33.13
CA THR A 26 -23.59 23.11 -34.36
C THR A 26 -24.80 22.89 -35.27
N PHE A 27 -25.96 22.57 -34.70
CA PHE A 27 -27.20 22.43 -35.47
C PHE A 27 -27.66 23.79 -36.05
N THR A 28 -27.62 24.85 -35.24
CA THR A 28 -27.98 26.21 -35.68
C THR A 28 -27.01 26.68 -36.77
N LEU A 29 -25.71 26.40 -36.63
CA LEU A 29 -24.69 26.72 -37.63
C LEU A 29 -24.92 25.93 -38.92
N ALA A 30 -25.26 24.63 -38.84
CA ALA A 30 -25.57 23.82 -40.01
C ALA A 30 -26.82 24.34 -40.76
N VAL A 31 -27.86 24.75 -40.03
CA VAL A 31 -29.06 25.38 -40.60
C VAL A 31 -28.73 26.72 -41.26
N LEU A 32 -27.90 27.55 -40.62
CA LEU A 32 -27.46 28.84 -41.16
C LEU A 32 -26.62 28.67 -42.43
N VAL A 33 -25.72 27.68 -42.47
CA VAL A 33 -24.93 27.35 -43.67
C VAL A 33 -25.84 26.87 -44.80
N ALA A 34 -26.81 25.99 -44.52
CA ALA A 34 -27.77 25.51 -45.51
C ALA A 34 -28.64 26.66 -46.06
N ALA A 35 -29.14 27.54 -45.18
CA ALA A 35 -29.89 28.73 -45.56
C ALA A 35 -29.04 29.71 -46.37
N GLY A 36 -27.76 29.88 -46.00
CA GLY A 36 -26.80 30.70 -46.73
C GLY A 36 -26.51 30.18 -48.13
N VAL A 37 -26.30 28.88 -48.30
CA VAL A 37 -26.10 28.24 -49.61
C VAL A 37 -27.37 28.34 -50.47
N PHE A 38 -28.55 28.20 -49.86
CA PHE A 38 -29.83 28.38 -50.55
C PHE A 38 -30.00 29.83 -51.04
N TYR A 39 -29.71 30.80 -50.17
CA TYR A 39 -29.82 32.22 -50.49
C TYR A 39 -28.81 32.65 -51.57
N THR A 40 -27.54 32.21 -51.46
CA THR A 40 -26.53 32.52 -52.47
C THR A 40 -26.86 31.84 -53.80
N GLY A 41 -27.36 30.61 -53.79
CA GLY A 41 -27.87 29.95 -55.00
C GLY A 41 -29.04 30.71 -55.63
N TRP A 42 -29.96 31.23 -54.82
CA TRP A 42 -31.10 32.05 -55.28
C TRP A 42 -30.65 33.35 -55.93
N GLU A 43 -29.73 34.09 -55.29
CA GLU A 43 -29.14 35.33 -55.83
C GLU A 43 -28.30 35.07 -57.09
N LEU A 44 -27.50 33.99 -57.12
CA LEU A 44 -26.71 33.64 -58.32
C LEU A 44 -27.62 33.35 -59.52
N LEU A 45 -28.74 32.67 -59.28
CA LEU A 45 -29.78 32.41 -60.29
C LEU A 45 -30.53 33.69 -60.71
N ALA A 46 -30.74 34.63 -59.78
CA ALA A 46 -31.37 35.92 -60.06
C ALA A 46 -30.46 36.87 -60.87
N VAL A 47 -29.15 36.85 -60.60
CA VAL A 47 -28.16 37.73 -61.27
C VAL A 47 -27.77 37.21 -62.66
N GLN A 48 -27.80 35.90 -62.93
CA GLN A 48 -27.40 35.35 -64.23
C GLN A 48 -28.47 35.39 -65.35
N GLY A 49 -29.67 35.93 -65.10
CA GLY A 49 -30.65 36.17 -66.16
C GLY A 49 -30.97 34.95 -67.04
N LEU A 50 -31.00 33.74 -66.45
CA LEU A 50 -31.38 32.53 -67.17
C LEU A 50 -32.83 32.65 -67.60
N LYS A 51 -33.08 32.62 -68.92
CA LYS A 51 -34.43 32.57 -69.51
C LYS A 51 -35.28 31.52 -68.78
N PRO A 52 -36.57 31.76 -68.53
CA PRO A 52 -37.45 30.78 -67.91
C PRO A 52 -37.67 29.60 -68.86
N GLN A 53 -36.75 28.64 -68.85
CA GLN A 53 -36.92 27.37 -69.51
C GLN A 53 -37.86 26.56 -68.62
N ARG A 54 -39.10 26.40 -69.10
CA ARG A 54 -40.31 26.05 -68.36
C ARG A 54 -40.37 24.59 -67.85
N ARG A 55 -39.23 23.91 -67.69
CA ARG A 55 -39.15 22.58 -67.08
C ARG A 55 -37.84 22.48 -66.33
N ILE A 56 -37.92 22.39 -65.00
CA ILE A 56 -36.79 21.95 -64.20
C ILE A 56 -36.40 20.57 -64.72
N ASP A 57 -35.14 20.41 -65.12
CA ASP A 57 -34.64 19.12 -65.59
C ASP A 57 -34.74 18.11 -64.44
N ALA A 58 -35.26 16.91 -64.73
CA ALA A 58 -35.52 15.90 -63.71
C ALA A 58 -34.24 15.53 -62.94
N LYS A 59 -33.08 15.65 -63.62
CA LYS A 59 -31.76 15.44 -63.05
C LYS A 59 -31.43 16.43 -61.92
N THR A 60 -31.75 17.71 -62.09
CA THR A 60 -31.44 18.76 -61.09
C THR A 60 -32.34 18.65 -59.86
N LEU A 61 -33.62 18.29 -60.03
CA LEU A 61 -34.50 17.98 -58.89
C LEU A 61 -34.02 16.75 -58.13
N PHE A 62 -33.57 15.72 -58.87
CA PHE A 62 -33.04 14.50 -58.27
C PHE A 62 -31.76 14.76 -57.46
N ASP A 63 -30.83 15.57 -57.97
CA ASP A 63 -29.59 15.91 -57.26
C ASP A 63 -29.87 16.73 -55.99
N LEU A 64 -30.83 17.67 -56.04
CA LEU A 64 -31.24 18.47 -54.87
C LEU A 64 -31.90 17.60 -53.79
N VAL A 65 -32.76 16.66 -54.20
CA VAL A 65 -33.39 15.69 -53.29
C VAL A 65 -32.34 14.77 -52.68
N THR A 66 -31.41 14.25 -53.48
CA THR A 66 -30.31 13.40 -52.99
C THR A 66 -29.43 14.11 -51.97
N LEU A 67 -29.06 15.37 -52.24
CA LEU A 67 -28.26 16.19 -51.32
C LEU A 67 -29.00 16.45 -50.00
N SER A 68 -30.28 16.81 -50.07
CA SER A 68 -31.10 17.06 -48.87
C SER A 68 -31.33 15.79 -48.05
N PHE A 69 -31.56 14.64 -48.70
CA PHE A 69 -31.58 13.34 -48.02
C PHE A 69 -30.24 13.02 -47.34
N GLY A 70 -29.11 13.30 -47.99
CA GLY A 70 -27.77 13.09 -47.40
C GLY A 70 -27.55 13.94 -46.14
N VAL A 71 -27.96 15.20 -46.15
CA VAL A 71 -27.84 16.10 -44.97
C VAL A 71 -28.76 15.65 -43.83
N VAL A 72 -30.02 15.31 -44.13
CA VAL A 72 -30.97 14.82 -43.11
C VAL A 72 -30.52 13.48 -42.53
N ALA A 73 -30.05 12.55 -43.37
CA ALA A 73 -29.51 11.28 -42.92
C ALA A 73 -28.25 11.46 -42.05
N GLY A 74 -27.34 12.35 -42.46
CA GLY A 74 -26.13 12.68 -41.68
C GLY A 74 -26.45 13.30 -40.32
N ALA A 75 -27.41 14.24 -40.27
CA ALA A 75 -27.88 14.82 -39.02
C ALA A 75 -28.56 13.78 -38.11
N GLY A 76 -29.40 12.91 -38.68
CA GLY A 76 -30.03 11.81 -37.96
C GLY A 76 -29.02 10.83 -37.38
N ALA A 77 -27.98 10.46 -38.14
CA ALA A 77 -26.90 9.59 -37.67
C ALA A 77 -26.10 10.23 -36.53
N LEU A 78 -25.79 11.52 -36.60
CA LEU A 78 -25.11 12.26 -35.53
C LEU A 78 -25.94 12.26 -34.23
N VAL A 79 -27.24 12.55 -34.32
CA VAL A 79 -28.16 12.53 -33.18
C VAL A 79 -28.23 11.13 -32.57
N ALA A 80 -28.35 10.08 -33.39
CA ALA A 80 -28.37 8.70 -32.93
C ALA A 80 -27.09 8.33 -32.18
N LEU A 81 -25.92 8.71 -32.70
CA LEU A 81 -24.62 8.48 -32.05
C LEU A 81 -24.54 9.18 -30.68
N VAL A 82 -24.98 10.43 -30.60
CA VAL A 82 -24.98 11.20 -29.34
C VAL A 82 -25.92 10.59 -28.30
N VAL A 83 -27.10 10.16 -28.73
CA VAL A 83 -28.06 9.49 -27.84
C VAL A 83 -27.51 8.16 -27.35
N ALA A 84 -26.90 7.36 -28.24
CA ALA A 84 -26.22 6.11 -27.87
C ALA A 84 -25.10 6.36 -26.85
N TYR A 85 -24.23 7.34 -27.09
CA TYR A 85 -23.16 7.71 -26.16
C TYR A 85 -23.69 8.21 -24.80
N ARG A 86 -24.74 9.04 -24.79
CA ARG A 86 -25.36 9.51 -23.54
C ARG A 86 -25.99 8.36 -22.75
N ARG A 87 -26.70 7.47 -23.44
CA ARG A 87 -27.33 6.30 -22.83
C ARG A 87 -26.26 5.40 -22.23
N GLN A 88 -25.20 5.10 -22.98
CA GLN A 88 -24.06 4.34 -22.51
C GLN A 88 -23.44 4.95 -21.24
N ARG A 89 -23.17 6.26 -21.22
CA ARG A 89 -22.59 6.93 -20.06
C ARG A 89 -23.51 6.93 -18.83
N VAL A 90 -24.81 7.11 -19.02
CA VAL A 90 -25.78 7.05 -17.91
C VAL A 90 -25.90 5.63 -17.38
N ASP A 91 -25.88 4.63 -18.25
CA ASP A 91 -25.94 3.21 -17.88
C ASP A 91 -24.65 2.80 -17.14
N GLU A 92 -23.47 3.24 -17.57
CA GLU A 92 -22.18 3.04 -16.88
C GLU A 92 -22.15 3.71 -15.50
N GLU A 93 -22.59 4.97 -15.40
CA GLU A 93 -22.72 5.67 -14.12
C GLU A 93 -23.75 4.99 -13.20
N GLY A 94 -24.83 4.45 -13.77
CA GLY A 94 -25.85 3.68 -13.07
C GLY A 94 -25.29 2.38 -12.49
N ALA A 95 -24.60 1.59 -13.31
CA ALA A 95 -23.96 0.35 -12.90
C ALA A 95 -22.92 0.57 -11.78
N ARG A 96 -22.13 1.64 -11.87
CA ARG A 96 -21.15 1.98 -10.81
C ARG A 96 -21.83 2.30 -9.48
N ARG A 97 -22.91 3.10 -9.51
CA ARG A 97 -23.68 3.43 -8.29
C ARG A 97 -24.33 2.19 -7.68
N GLU A 98 -24.84 1.29 -8.50
CA GLU A 98 -25.44 0.04 -8.04
C GLU A 98 -24.38 -0.90 -7.42
N ALA A 99 -23.21 -1.03 -8.04
CA ALA A 99 -22.09 -1.79 -7.48
C ALA A 99 -21.66 -1.23 -6.10
N THR A 100 -21.52 0.09 -5.98
CA THR A 100 -21.22 0.73 -4.68
C THR A 100 -22.33 0.47 -3.66
N ARG A 101 -23.62 0.60 -4.04
CA ARG A 101 -24.74 0.35 -3.13
C ARG A 101 -24.73 -1.09 -2.61
N LEU A 102 -24.62 -2.07 -3.51
CA LEU A 102 -24.56 -3.50 -3.16
C LEU A 102 -23.35 -3.81 -2.27
N HIS A 103 -22.20 -3.18 -2.56
CA HIS A 103 -21.02 -3.30 -1.71
C HIS A 103 -21.29 -2.75 -0.31
N THR A 104 -21.87 -1.55 -0.16
CA THR A 104 -22.20 -0.96 1.15
C THR A 104 -23.22 -1.80 1.94
N GLU A 105 -24.21 -2.39 1.28
CA GLU A 105 -25.20 -3.28 1.91
C GLU A 105 -24.54 -4.56 2.47
N ARG A 106 -23.70 -5.21 1.66
CA ARG A 106 -22.95 -6.40 2.08
C ARG A 106 -21.93 -6.07 3.16
N PHE A 107 -21.25 -4.92 3.06
CA PHE A 107 -20.32 -4.42 4.05
C PHE A 107 -21.01 -4.25 5.42
N THR A 108 -22.16 -3.58 5.45
CA THR A 108 -22.92 -3.42 6.70
C THR A 108 -23.30 -4.76 7.32
N THR A 109 -23.65 -5.75 6.49
CA THR A 109 -23.96 -7.12 6.94
C THR A 109 -22.72 -7.82 7.51
N ALA A 110 -21.59 -7.74 6.81
CA ALA A 110 -20.34 -8.39 7.21
C ALA A 110 -19.78 -7.79 8.52
N VAL A 111 -19.85 -6.46 8.68
CA VAL A 111 -19.51 -5.77 9.94
C VAL A 111 -20.43 -6.22 11.08
N GLY A 112 -21.73 -6.34 10.82
CA GLY A 112 -22.69 -6.87 11.79
C GLY A 112 -22.35 -8.30 12.24
N GLN A 113 -21.95 -9.16 11.31
CA GLN A 113 -21.51 -10.53 11.61
C GLN A 113 -20.20 -10.55 12.41
N LEU A 114 -19.24 -9.68 12.08
CA LEU A 114 -17.98 -9.55 12.83
C LEU A 114 -18.20 -9.12 14.29
N GLY A 115 -19.25 -8.33 14.55
CA GLY A 115 -19.65 -7.89 15.88
C GLY A 115 -20.53 -8.85 16.67
N ASP A 116 -20.88 -10.02 16.12
CA ASP A 116 -21.80 -10.98 16.76
C ASP A 116 -21.21 -11.60 18.03
N GLU A 117 -22.01 -12.09 18.98
CA GLU A 117 -21.49 -12.77 20.18
C GLU A 117 -20.91 -14.16 19.87
N SER A 118 -21.35 -14.80 18.78
CA SER A 118 -20.91 -16.12 18.35
C SER A 118 -19.59 -16.04 17.58
N PRO A 119 -18.50 -16.68 18.06
CA PRO A 119 -17.22 -16.70 17.34
C PRO A 119 -17.33 -17.27 15.92
N ALA A 120 -18.25 -18.22 15.70
CA ALA A 120 -18.48 -18.80 14.37
C ALA A 120 -19.09 -17.78 13.39
N VAL A 121 -20.01 -16.92 13.87
CA VAL A 121 -20.59 -15.84 13.06
C VAL A 121 -19.54 -14.77 12.78
N ARG A 122 -18.71 -14.43 13.78
CA ARG A 122 -17.58 -13.52 13.58
C ARG A 122 -16.62 -14.00 12.50
N LEU A 123 -16.29 -15.29 12.52
CA LEU A 123 -15.43 -15.90 11.51
C LEU A 123 -16.02 -15.79 10.10
N GLY A 124 -17.35 -15.97 9.97
CA GLY A 124 -18.07 -15.69 8.73
C GLY A 124 -17.96 -14.23 8.30
N GLY A 125 -18.10 -13.29 9.24
CA GLY A 125 -17.92 -11.85 9.02
C GLY A 125 -16.51 -11.49 8.55
N VAL A 126 -15.46 -12.09 9.13
CA VAL A 126 -14.06 -11.92 8.71
C VAL A 126 -13.88 -12.31 7.24
N HIS A 127 -14.33 -13.51 6.86
CA HIS A 127 -14.21 -13.96 5.46
C HIS A 127 -15.06 -13.12 4.50
N ALA A 128 -16.24 -12.68 4.93
CA ALA A 128 -17.09 -11.78 4.13
C ALA A 128 -16.42 -10.41 3.91
N LEU A 129 -15.77 -9.84 4.93
CA LEU A 129 -15.02 -8.58 4.81
C LEU A 129 -13.80 -8.73 3.92
N ALA A 130 -13.04 -9.82 4.05
CA ALA A 130 -11.90 -10.07 3.16
C ALA A 130 -12.35 -10.23 1.69
N GLY A 131 -13.43 -10.96 1.43
CA GLY A 131 -14.01 -11.07 0.09
C GLY A 131 -14.53 -9.73 -0.44
N LEU A 132 -15.11 -8.88 0.41
CA LEU A 132 -15.52 -7.53 0.03
C LEU A 132 -14.31 -6.65 -0.32
N ALA A 133 -13.21 -6.75 0.42
CA ALA A 133 -11.98 -6.04 0.12
C ALA A 133 -11.43 -6.42 -1.27
N ASP A 134 -11.49 -7.71 -1.62
CA ASP A 134 -11.09 -8.22 -2.93
C ASP A 134 -11.98 -7.66 -4.05
N ASP A 135 -13.31 -7.70 -3.85
CA ASP A 135 -14.30 -7.30 -4.85
C ASP A 135 -14.71 -5.81 -4.76
N ALA A 136 -13.90 -4.98 -4.09
CA ALA A 136 -14.22 -3.58 -3.87
C ALA A 136 -14.27 -2.78 -5.20
N PRO A 137 -15.32 -1.97 -5.45
CA PRO A 137 -15.43 -1.14 -6.66
C PRO A 137 -14.33 -0.08 -6.82
N ASP A 138 -13.73 0.34 -5.70
CA ASP A 138 -12.64 1.32 -5.66
C ASP A 138 -11.70 1.04 -4.46
N SER A 139 -10.51 1.64 -4.48
CA SER A 139 -9.48 1.42 -3.47
C SER A 139 -9.86 1.93 -2.07
N GLY A 140 -10.72 2.95 -1.97
CA GLY A 140 -11.15 3.47 -0.68
C GLY A 140 -12.09 2.51 0.05
N LEU A 141 -12.97 1.83 -0.69
CA LEU A 141 -13.82 0.78 -0.14
C LEU A 141 -13.02 -0.47 0.27
N ARG A 142 -11.98 -0.84 -0.49
CA ARG A 142 -11.02 -1.88 -0.09
C ARG A 142 -10.35 -1.50 1.23
N GLN A 143 -9.79 -0.30 1.30
CA GLN A 143 -9.13 0.21 2.51
C GLN A 143 -10.07 0.15 3.71
N THR A 144 -11.32 0.57 3.54
CA THR A 144 -12.32 0.54 4.62
C THR A 144 -12.55 -0.88 5.17
N CYS A 145 -12.53 -1.91 4.32
CA CYS A 145 -12.66 -3.30 4.77
C CYS A 145 -11.42 -3.75 5.56
N ILE A 146 -10.22 -3.38 5.11
CA ILE A 146 -8.95 -3.66 5.79
C ILE A 146 -8.91 -2.94 7.15
N ASP A 147 -9.33 -1.68 7.20
CA ASP A 147 -9.38 -0.86 8.41
C ASP A 147 -10.28 -1.49 9.48
N VAL A 148 -11.43 -2.06 9.10
CA VAL A 148 -12.32 -2.75 10.05
C VAL A 148 -11.67 -4.01 10.62
N LEU A 149 -10.97 -4.78 9.79
CA LEU A 149 -10.24 -5.98 10.23
C LEU A 149 -9.11 -5.59 11.20
N CYS A 150 -8.37 -4.53 10.90
CA CYS A 150 -7.34 -3.96 11.76
C CYS A 150 -7.94 -3.46 13.08
N ALA A 151 -9.02 -2.67 13.02
CA ALA A 151 -9.70 -2.16 14.20
C ALA A 151 -10.21 -3.29 15.11
N TYR A 152 -10.67 -4.42 14.55
CA TYR A 152 -11.04 -5.59 15.35
C TYR A 152 -9.84 -6.19 16.09
N LEU A 153 -8.66 -6.27 15.45
CA LEU A 153 -7.43 -6.76 16.09
C LEU A 153 -6.94 -5.83 17.22
N GLN A 154 -7.23 -4.53 17.11
CA GLN A 154 -6.88 -3.53 18.13
C GLN A 154 -7.81 -3.57 19.36
N LEU A 155 -8.94 -4.29 19.31
CA LEU A 155 -9.84 -4.39 20.46
C LEU A 155 -9.19 -5.17 21.62
N PRO A 156 -9.34 -4.70 22.87
CA PRO A 156 -8.94 -5.47 24.03
C PRO A 156 -9.65 -6.84 24.06
N PHE A 157 -8.91 -7.89 24.37
CA PHE A 157 -9.44 -9.24 24.55
C PHE A 157 -9.04 -9.81 25.91
N THR A 158 -9.83 -10.75 26.41
CA THR A 158 -9.55 -11.45 27.66
C THR A 158 -8.32 -12.35 27.49
N PRO A 159 -7.33 -12.29 28.39
CA PRO A 159 -6.18 -13.20 28.36
C PRO A 159 -6.62 -14.65 28.60
N ASP A 160 -5.74 -15.61 28.30
CA ASP A 160 -6.02 -17.03 28.54
C ASP A 160 -6.38 -17.27 30.02
N PRO A 161 -7.59 -17.76 30.34
CA PRO A 161 -8.00 -18.04 31.72
C PRO A 161 -7.35 -19.31 32.30
N GLY A 162 -6.45 -19.98 31.56
CA GLY A 162 -5.79 -21.21 31.94
C GLY A 162 -6.62 -22.46 31.64
N THR A 163 -6.05 -23.62 31.94
CA THR A 163 -6.60 -24.94 31.57
C THR A 163 -7.37 -25.63 32.70
N ASP A 164 -7.59 -24.94 33.82
CA ASP A 164 -8.33 -25.46 34.96
C ASP A 164 -9.77 -25.83 34.59
N ASP A 165 -10.27 -26.95 35.12
CA ASP A 165 -11.61 -27.46 34.81
C ASP A 165 -12.74 -26.47 35.11
N ALA A 166 -12.54 -25.60 36.12
CA ALA A 166 -13.48 -24.53 36.47
C ALA A 166 -13.64 -23.49 35.34
N ASN A 167 -12.59 -23.27 34.55
CA ASN A 167 -12.52 -22.25 33.50
C ASN A 167 -12.77 -22.81 32.10
N ARG A 168 -13.09 -24.10 31.96
CA ARG A 168 -13.20 -24.78 30.65
C ARG A 168 -14.06 -24.04 29.63
N LYS A 169 -15.21 -23.49 30.04
CA LYS A 169 -16.10 -22.71 29.14
C LYS A 169 -15.46 -21.40 28.69
N GLU A 170 -14.80 -20.70 29.61
CA GLU A 170 -14.12 -19.44 29.33
C GLU A 170 -12.89 -19.67 28.44
N HIS A 171 -12.11 -20.72 28.72
CA HIS A 171 -10.98 -21.15 27.90
C HIS A 171 -11.41 -21.52 26.48
N HIS A 172 -12.51 -22.27 26.30
CA HIS A 172 -13.05 -22.54 24.96
C HIS A 172 -13.50 -21.27 24.22
N ARG A 173 -14.10 -20.29 24.93
CA ARG A 173 -14.48 -19.00 24.34
C ARG A 173 -13.25 -18.18 23.96
N TYR A 174 -12.22 -18.16 24.80
CA TYR A 174 -10.93 -17.55 24.53
C TYR A 174 -10.31 -18.12 23.25
N LEU A 175 -10.17 -19.45 23.16
CA LEU A 175 -9.61 -20.12 21.98
C LEU A 175 -10.41 -19.82 20.70
N ALA A 176 -11.74 -19.80 20.79
CA ALA A 176 -12.60 -19.50 19.65
C ALA A 176 -12.42 -18.04 19.16
N LEU A 177 -12.30 -17.08 20.07
CA LEU A 177 -12.05 -15.67 19.71
C LEU A 177 -10.61 -15.44 19.23
N ARG A 178 -9.63 -16.12 19.82
CA ARG A 178 -8.24 -16.15 19.34
C ARG A 178 -8.18 -16.68 17.92
N LYS A 179 -8.95 -17.71 17.58
CA LYS A 179 -9.05 -18.24 16.20
C LYS A 179 -9.59 -17.21 15.21
N VAL A 180 -10.52 -16.34 15.61
CA VAL A 180 -10.99 -15.23 14.77
C VAL A 180 -9.84 -14.25 14.49
N ARG A 181 -9.12 -13.80 15.52
CA ARG A 181 -7.96 -12.89 15.38
C ARG A 181 -6.87 -13.49 14.49
N HIS A 182 -6.49 -14.74 14.73
CA HIS A 182 -5.52 -15.48 13.91
C HIS A 182 -5.96 -15.63 12.46
N THR A 183 -7.25 -15.79 12.22
CA THR A 183 -7.77 -15.84 10.84
C THR A 183 -7.59 -14.49 10.14
N ILE A 184 -7.77 -13.37 10.84
CA ILE A 184 -7.52 -12.04 10.29
C ILE A 184 -6.03 -11.87 9.95
N LEU A 185 -5.13 -12.18 10.88
CA LEU A 185 -3.67 -12.10 10.65
C LEU A 185 -3.22 -12.94 9.45
N ARG A 186 -3.70 -14.19 9.38
CA ARG A 186 -3.43 -15.08 8.24
C ARG A 186 -3.94 -14.51 6.92
N LEU A 187 -5.17 -13.99 6.90
CA LEU A 187 -5.72 -13.38 5.68
C LEU A 187 -4.90 -12.16 5.25
N ILE A 188 -4.55 -11.27 6.19
CA ILE A 188 -3.69 -10.12 5.90
C ILE A 188 -2.40 -10.58 5.22
N GLY A 189 -1.68 -11.55 5.81
CA GLY A 189 -0.48 -12.13 5.19
C GLY A 189 -0.74 -12.73 3.81
N ASP A 190 -1.76 -13.59 3.69
CA ASP A 190 -2.13 -14.25 2.43
C ASP A 190 -2.41 -13.24 1.29
N HIS A 191 -3.04 -12.09 1.59
CA HIS A 191 -3.33 -11.06 0.60
C HIS A 191 -2.13 -10.17 0.27
N TYR A 192 -1.20 -9.94 1.22
CA TYR A 192 0.04 -9.20 0.96
C TYR A 192 1.06 -10.03 0.19
N ARG A 193 1.07 -11.37 0.31
CA ARG A 193 1.95 -12.25 -0.48
C ARG A 193 1.50 -12.41 -1.94
N ARG A 194 0.32 -11.91 -2.30
CA ARG A 194 -0.14 -11.88 -3.70
C ARG A 194 0.57 -10.76 -4.47
N ALA A 195 1.01 -11.06 -5.69
CA ALA A 195 1.66 -10.08 -6.55
C ALA A 195 0.76 -8.84 -6.78
N PRO A 196 1.33 -7.61 -6.83
CA PRO A 196 0.55 -6.37 -6.76
C PRO A 196 -0.52 -6.21 -7.85
N GLU A 197 -0.28 -6.75 -9.05
CA GLU A 197 -1.20 -6.67 -10.19
C GLU A 197 -2.29 -7.77 -10.18
N THR A 198 -2.32 -8.61 -9.14
CA THR A 198 -3.32 -9.69 -9.04
C THR A 198 -4.57 -9.23 -8.31
N HIS A 199 -5.72 -9.74 -8.75
CA HIS A 199 -7.01 -9.50 -8.07
C HIS A 199 -6.92 -9.91 -6.60
N GLY A 200 -7.37 -9.03 -5.72
CA GLY A 200 -7.32 -9.25 -4.28
C GLY A 200 -5.93 -9.15 -3.63
N SER A 201 -4.92 -8.59 -4.29
CA SER A 201 -3.70 -8.14 -3.59
C SER A 201 -4.03 -6.93 -2.71
N TRP A 202 -3.51 -6.95 -1.48
CA TRP A 202 -3.62 -5.83 -0.53
C TRP A 202 -2.33 -5.01 -0.45
N GLN A 203 -1.32 -5.33 -1.25
CA GLN A 203 -0.13 -4.48 -1.37
C GLN A 203 -0.52 -3.07 -1.82
N GLY A 204 0.08 -2.05 -1.20
CA GLY A 204 -0.25 -0.65 -1.43
C GLY A 204 -1.40 -0.08 -0.58
N CYS A 205 -2.10 -0.93 0.19
CA CYS A 205 -3.07 -0.48 1.20
C CYS A 205 -2.35 -0.11 2.50
N ASP A 206 -2.98 0.75 3.30
CA ASP A 206 -2.54 1.02 4.67
C ASP A 206 -2.90 -0.19 5.56
N LEU A 207 -1.97 -0.60 6.43
CA LEU A 207 -2.15 -1.69 7.39
C LEU A 207 -1.80 -1.17 8.78
N ASP A 208 -2.82 -0.93 9.61
CA ASP A 208 -2.64 -0.38 10.96
C ASP A 208 -2.82 -1.46 12.04
N LEU A 209 -1.71 -2.06 12.45
CA LEU A 209 -1.61 -3.00 13.57
C LEU A 209 -0.98 -2.34 14.80
N THR A 210 -1.11 -1.02 14.93
CA THR A 210 -0.62 -0.25 16.09
C THR A 210 -1.21 -0.80 17.39
N GLY A 211 -0.35 -1.11 18.36
CA GLY A 211 -0.74 -1.61 19.68
C GLY A 211 -1.36 -3.02 19.69
N VAL A 212 -1.38 -3.73 18.56
CA VAL A 212 -1.95 -5.07 18.47
C VAL A 212 -1.04 -6.09 19.16
N ILE A 213 -1.64 -7.02 19.91
CA ILE A 213 -0.95 -8.23 20.34
C ILE A 213 -1.00 -9.23 19.18
N ILE A 214 0.16 -9.62 18.67
CA ILE A 214 0.35 -10.61 17.61
C ILE A 214 0.85 -11.88 18.29
N ASP A 215 -0.09 -12.78 18.53
CA ASP A 215 0.07 -14.07 19.20
C ASP A 215 -0.19 -15.22 18.21
N GLY A 216 0.06 -14.99 16.92
CA GLY A 216 -0.21 -15.94 15.85
C GLY A 216 0.63 -15.61 14.62
N GLU A 217 0.82 -16.61 13.75
CA GLU A 217 1.60 -16.49 12.53
C GLU A 217 1.19 -15.28 11.68
N LEU A 218 2.19 -14.47 11.29
CA LEU A 218 2.03 -13.35 10.39
C LEU A 218 3.14 -13.37 9.34
N ASP A 219 2.76 -13.69 8.11
CA ASP A 219 3.71 -13.98 7.05
C ASP A 219 3.56 -13.01 5.86
N PHE A 220 4.58 -12.18 5.66
CA PHE A 220 4.75 -11.27 4.51
C PHE A 220 5.85 -11.74 3.55
N THR A 221 6.20 -13.04 3.58
CA THR A 221 7.27 -13.58 2.74
C THR A 221 7.06 -13.25 1.26
N GLY A 222 8.05 -12.62 0.63
CA GLY A 222 7.98 -12.21 -0.77
C GLY A 222 7.03 -11.05 -1.08
N ALA A 223 6.47 -10.39 -0.06
CA ALA A 223 5.62 -9.22 -0.27
C ALA A 223 6.46 -8.00 -0.72
N ARG A 224 5.78 -7.02 -1.31
CA ARG A 224 6.41 -5.75 -1.70
C ARG A 224 5.68 -4.57 -1.06
N PHE A 225 6.39 -3.79 -0.26
CA PHE A 225 5.91 -2.56 0.35
C PHE A 225 6.38 -1.36 -0.48
N SER A 226 5.66 -1.09 -1.57
CA SER A 226 5.94 0.01 -2.51
C SER A 226 5.07 1.26 -2.28
N GLY A 227 4.12 1.18 -1.35
CA GLY A 227 3.20 2.24 -0.97
C GLY A 227 2.25 1.76 0.13
N GLY A 228 1.41 2.67 0.63
CA GLY A 228 0.64 2.42 1.86
C GLY A 228 1.53 2.45 3.10
N ARG A 229 0.96 2.83 4.24
CA ARG A 229 1.64 2.82 5.54
C ARG A 229 1.37 1.50 6.25
N VAL A 230 2.43 0.85 6.73
CA VAL A 230 2.30 -0.36 7.55
C VAL A 230 2.79 -0.04 8.96
N SER A 231 1.90 -0.11 9.95
CA SER A 231 2.22 0.22 11.33
C SER A 231 2.05 -0.98 12.25
N PHE A 232 3.13 -1.31 12.94
CA PHE A 232 3.22 -2.18 14.10
C PHE A 232 3.68 -1.38 15.34
N ALA A 233 3.53 -0.06 15.32
CA ALA A 233 3.98 0.78 16.42
C ALA A 233 3.32 0.35 17.74
N GLY A 234 4.11 0.10 18.78
CA GLY A 234 3.65 -0.41 20.07
C GLY A 234 3.02 -1.81 20.04
N ALA A 235 3.10 -2.54 18.92
CA ALA A 235 2.59 -3.90 18.83
C ALA A 235 3.44 -4.85 19.70
N ARG A 236 2.80 -5.90 20.21
CA ARG A 236 3.48 -6.94 20.99
C ARG A 236 3.44 -8.26 20.23
N PHE A 237 4.60 -8.72 19.81
CA PHE A 237 4.81 -10.04 19.24
C PHE A 237 5.14 -10.99 20.38
N SER A 238 4.21 -11.86 20.74
CA SER A 238 4.35 -12.70 21.94
C SER A 238 4.58 -14.17 21.64
N GLU A 239 4.15 -14.63 20.47
CA GLU A 239 4.16 -16.04 20.10
C GLU A 239 4.30 -16.15 18.57
N ASP A 240 4.81 -17.28 18.12
CA ASP A 240 4.92 -17.67 16.72
C ASP A 240 5.90 -16.82 15.88
N THR A 241 5.99 -17.22 14.61
CA THR A 241 6.86 -16.61 13.61
C THR A 241 6.19 -15.41 12.96
N VAL A 242 6.95 -14.31 12.86
CA VAL A 242 6.67 -13.21 11.95
C VAL A 242 7.75 -13.15 10.87
N SER A 243 7.34 -13.37 9.62
CA SER A 243 8.26 -13.43 8.49
C SER A 243 8.08 -12.25 7.55
N PHE A 244 9.18 -11.58 7.27
CA PHE A 244 9.44 -10.60 6.23
C PHE A 244 10.56 -11.12 5.30
N SER A 245 10.69 -12.44 5.17
CA SER A 245 11.74 -13.03 4.32
C SER A 245 11.46 -12.73 2.85
N TYR A 246 12.47 -12.47 2.03
CA TYR A 246 12.33 -12.08 0.62
C TYR A 246 11.46 -10.84 0.39
N VAL A 247 11.20 -10.04 1.41
CA VAL A 247 10.35 -8.86 1.29
C VAL A 247 11.12 -7.71 0.62
N GLU A 248 10.44 -6.91 -0.18
CA GLU A 248 11.01 -5.69 -0.77
C GLU A 248 10.33 -4.45 -0.16
N PHE A 249 11.07 -3.70 0.66
CA PHE A 249 10.70 -2.35 1.06
C PHE A 249 11.19 -1.39 -0.03
N ALA A 250 10.26 -0.88 -0.84
CA ALA A 250 10.55 -0.09 -2.05
C ALA A 250 9.99 1.35 -2.01
N GLY A 251 9.22 1.71 -0.99
CA GLY A 251 8.65 3.05 -0.84
C GLY A 251 7.54 3.21 0.20
N GLY A 252 7.02 2.13 0.78
CA GLY A 252 6.09 2.20 1.91
C GLY A 252 6.82 2.42 3.24
N ASP A 253 6.22 3.22 4.13
CA ASP A 253 6.75 3.42 5.49
C ASP A 253 6.32 2.25 6.38
N VAL A 254 7.28 1.61 7.05
CA VAL A 254 7.03 0.49 7.96
C VAL A 254 7.51 0.82 9.38
N HIS A 255 6.56 0.86 10.30
CA HIS A 255 6.72 1.39 11.64
C HIS A 255 6.68 0.27 12.68
N PHE A 256 7.74 0.09 13.46
CA PHE A 256 7.84 -0.82 14.60
C PHE A 256 8.22 -0.07 15.88
N GLU A 257 8.02 1.25 15.92
CA GLU A 257 8.42 2.07 17.06
C GLU A 257 7.75 1.57 18.34
N HIS A 258 8.51 1.41 19.41
CA HIS A 258 8.03 0.87 20.69
C HIS A 258 7.44 -0.55 20.62
N ALA A 259 7.61 -1.28 19.52
CA ALA A 259 7.16 -2.67 19.45
C ALA A 259 7.98 -3.56 20.41
N THR A 260 7.35 -4.60 20.94
CA THR A 260 8.03 -5.58 21.81
C THR A 260 7.93 -6.97 21.21
N PHE A 261 9.06 -7.62 20.99
CA PHE A 261 9.17 -9.00 20.53
C PHE A 261 9.63 -9.86 21.70
N SER A 262 8.77 -10.79 22.12
CA SER A 262 9.00 -11.64 23.29
C SER A 262 9.87 -12.83 22.91
N ASP A 263 10.47 -13.49 23.89
CA ASP A 263 11.38 -14.64 23.74
C ASP A 263 10.80 -15.81 22.93
N ASP A 264 9.49 -16.03 22.98
CA ASP A 264 8.80 -17.07 22.21
C ASP A 264 8.49 -16.68 20.75
N ALA A 265 8.77 -15.45 20.33
CA ALA A 265 8.60 -15.00 18.95
C ALA A 265 9.85 -15.31 18.11
N MET A 266 9.69 -15.36 16.79
CA MET A 266 10.80 -15.41 15.84
C MET A 266 10.59 -14.38 14.74
N LEU A 267 11.59 -13.56 14.45
CA LEU A 267 11.49 -12.49 13.45
C LEU A 267 12.48 -12.68 12.30
N PHE A 268 11.96 -12.88 11.09
CA PHE A 268 12.78 -13.14 9.91
C PHE A 268 12.70 -12.00 8.89
N PHE A 269 13.84 -11.48 8.49
CA PHE A 269 14.10 -10.59 7.36
C PHE A 269 15.16 -11.21 6.43
N ILE A 270 15.16 -12.54 6.32
CA ILE A 270 16.12 -13.27 5.50
C ILE A 270 15.93 -12.88 4.04
N ASP A 271 17.01 -12.52 3.34
CA ASP A 271 16.98 -12.06 1.94
C ASP A 271 16.04 -10.84 1.73
N ALA A 272 15.77 -10.04 2.77
CA ALA A 272 14.96 -8.83 2.64
C ALA A 272 15.73 -7.71 1.94
N GLU A 273 15.06 -6.96 1.06
CA GLU A 273 15.63 -5.83 0.33
C GLU A 273 15.00 -4.51 0.80
N PHE A 274 15.83 -3.65 1.39
CA PHE A 274 15.53 -2.28 1.74
C PHE A 274 16.10 -1.38 0.63
N SER A 275 15.28 -1.10 -0.38
CA SER A 275 15.65 -0.34 -1.57
C SER A 275 14.97 1.04 -1.64
N GLY A 276 13.90 1.25 -0.87
CA GLY A 276 13.20 2.52 -0.71
C GLY A 276 12.11 2.47 0.36
N GLY A 277 11.72 3.62 0.90
CA GLY A 277 10.80 3.69 2.05
C GLY A 277 11.54 3.57 3.38
N ASP A 278 10.95 4.10 4.44
CA ASP A 278 11.58 4.14 5.75
C ASP A 278 11.07 3.00 6.65
N VAL A 279 12.00 2.30 7.31
CA VAL A 279 11.71 1.24 8.28
C VAL A 279 12.23 1.65 9.66
N HIS A 280 11.33 1.76 10.63
CA HIS A 280 11.66 2.33 11.94
C HIS A 280 11.41 1.34 13.07
N PHE A 281 12.47 0.86 13.71
CA PHE A 281 12.45 0.05 14.95
C PHE A 281 12.79 0.88 16.19
N ASN A 282 12.55 2.20 16.15
CA ASN A 282 12.98 3.10 17.21
C ASN A 282 12.36 2.72 18.56
N SER A 283 13.18 2.60 19.59
CA SER A 283 12.75 2.17 20.94
C SER A 283 12.01 0.82 20.97
N ALA A 284 12.18 -0.03 19.95
CA ALA A 284 11.68 -1.40 19.98
C ALA A 284 12.49 -2.26 20.96
N THR A 285 11.87 -3.26 21.56
CA THR A 285 12.54 -4.24 22.43
C THR A 285 12.46 -5.63 21.80
N PHE A 286 13.61 -6.26 21.57
CA PHE A 286 13.73 -7.59 21.02
C PHE A 286 14.30 -8.53 22.08
N SER A 287 13.52 -9.52 22.47
CA SER A 287 13.94 -10.63 23.34
C SER A 287 13.94 -11.97 22.62
N CYS A 288 13.57 -11.97 21.34
CA CYS A 288 13.56 -13.10 20.43
C CYS A 288 14.84 -13.20 19.59
N ASP A 289 14.95 -14.29 18.83
CA ASP A 289 15.86 -14.33 17.70
C ASP A 289 15.37 -13.44 16.54
N VAL A 290 16.30 -12.69 15.95
CA VAL A 290 16.05 -11.80 14.82
C VAL A 290 17.07 -12.06 13.72
N PHE A 291 16.60 -12.39 12.51
CA PHE A 291 17.45 -12.79 11.39
C PHE A 291 17.34 -11.81 10.22
N PHE A 292 18.39 -11.05 9.98
CA PHE A 292 18.62 -10.22 8.79
C PHE A 292 19.66 -10.87 7.86
N THR A 293 19.80 -12.19 7.89
CA THR A 293 20.76 -12.92 7.06
C THR A 293 20.54 -12.61 5.57
N ASN A 294 21.60 -12.26 4.83
CA ASN A 294 21.53 -11.83 3.43
C ASN A 294 20.65 -10.60 3.15
N ALA A 295 20.26 -9.83 4.19
CA ALA A 295 19.49 -8.62 3.97
C ALA A 295 20.31 -7.56 3.24
N ARG A 296 19.67 -6.85 2.31
CA ARG A 296 20.30 -5.82 1.48
C ARG A 296 19.72 -4.45 1.79
N PHE A 297 20.57 -3.55 2.26
CA PHE A 297 20.26 -2.15 2.53
C PHE A 297 20.89 -1.31 1.42
N SER A 298 20.07 -0.80 0.51
CA SER A 298 20.52 -0.09 -0.70
C SER A 298 19.83 1.26 -0.91
N GLY A 299 18.81 1.58 -0.11
CA GLY A 299 18.13 2.87 -0.12
C GLY A 299 17.09 2.96 1.01
N GLY A 300 16.56 4.18 1.22
CA GLY A 300 15.65 4.47 2.33
C GLY A 300 16.37 4.62 3.68
N THR A 301 15.60 4.82 4.74
CA THR A 301 16.11 4.89 6.12
C THR A 301 15.74 3.64 6.90
N VAL A 302 16.70 2.94 7.49
CA VAL A 302 16.44 1.90 8.50
C VAL A 302 17.00 2.34 9.84
N SER A 303 16.12 2.57 10.82
CA SER A 303 16.55 3.08 12.13
C SER A 303 16.16 2.14 13.26
N PHE A 304 17.16 1.73 14.04
CA PHE A 304 17.04 1.01 15.30
C PHE A 304 17.29 1.95 16.49
N GLY A 305 17.08 3.26 16.33
CA GLY A 305 17.43 4.25 17.34
C GLY A 305 16.83 3.94 18.71
N HIS A 306 17.67 3.85 19.76
CA HIS A 306 17.24 3.47 21.12
C HIS A 306 16.60 2.08 21.25
N ALA A 307 16.72 1.20 20.25
CA ALA A 307 16.24 -0.17 20.37
C ALA A 307 17.06 -0.95 21.40
N ARG A 308 16.41 -1.92 22.05
CA ARG A 308 17.06 -2.85 22.97
C ARG A 308 16.96 -4.26 22.44
N PHE A 309 18.08 -4.95 22.38
CA PHE A 309 18.17 -6.39 22.15
C PHE A 309 18.60 -7.02 23.47
N SER A 310 17.71 -7.74 24.12
CA SER A 310 17.93 -8.35 25.43
C SER A 310 17.38 -9.78 25.42
N GLY A 311 18.27 -10.74 25.17
CA GLY A 311 17.92 -12.14 24.86
C GLY A 311 17.89 -12.46 23.37
N GLY A 312 17.86 -13.76 23.05
CA GLY A 312 17.92 -14.26 21.67
C GLY A 312 19.26 -13.97 20.95
N SER A 313 19.25 -14.23 19.66
CA SER A 313 20.35 -13.98 18.74
C SER A 313 19.94 -12.99 17.65
N VAL A 314 20.84 -12.07 17.32
CA VAL A 314 20.66 -11.08 16.26
C VAL A 314 21.66 -11.40 15.15
N ASN A 315 21.16 -11.85 14.01
CA ASN A 315 22.00 -12.31 12.92
C ASN A 315 21.87 -11.37 11.71
N PHE A 316 22.93 -10.62 11.42
CA PHE A 316 23.11 -9.84 10.19
C PHE A 316 24.12 -10.51 9.25
N SER A 317 24.41 -11.80 9.41
CA SER A 317 25.44 -12.47 8.61
C SER A 317 25.15 -12.33 7.11
N GLU A 318 26.20 -12.04 6.33
CA GLU A 318 26.13 -11.83 4.87
C GLU A 318 25.25 -10.61 4.44
N ALA A 319 24.79 -9.78 5.38
CA ALA A 319 24.06 -8.57 5.04
C ALA A 319 24.96 -7.56 4.31
N THR A 320 24.36 -6.77 3.42
CA THR A 320 25.08 -5.80 2.60
C THR A 320 24.47 -4.41 2.77
N PHE A 321 25.29 -3.44 3.18
CA PHE A 321 24.94 -2.03 3.30
C PHE A 321 25.59 -1.27 2.13
N LEU A 322 24.84 -1.08 1.03
CA LEU A 322 25.28 -0.44 -0.22
C LEU A 322 24.92 1.06 -0.30
N GLY A 323 23.92 1.52 0.45
CA GLY A 323 23.35 2.87 0.40
C GLY A 323 22.09 2.99 1.27
N GLY A 324 21.60 4.20 1.49
CA GLY A 324 20.58 4.51 2.49
C GLY A 324 21.15 4.69 3.91
N PHE A 325 20.35 5.27 4.80
CA PHE A 325 20.77 5.57 6.16
C PHE A 325 20.41 4.41 7.08
N VAL A 326 21.39 3.72 7.65
CA VAL A 326 21.15 2.69 8.68
C VAL A 326 21.70 3.13 10.03
N SER A 327 20.82 3.30 11.01
CA SER A 327 21.20 3.80 12.33
C SER A 327 20.96 2.78 13.43
N PHE A 328 22.04 2.41 14.11
CA PHE A 328 22.08 1.71 15.39
C PHE A 328 22.40 2.69 16.54
N ALA A 329 22.07 3.98 16.37
CA ALA A 329 22.36 4.99 17.38
C ALA A 329 21.65 4.67 18.70
N HIS A 330 22.39 4.70 19.80
CA HIS A 330 21.87 4.40 21.13
C HIS A 330 21.22 3.01 21.29
N VAL A 331 21.54 2.06 20.41
CA VAL A 331 21.11 0.66 20.58
C VAL A 331 21.79 0.06 21.81
N GLU A 332 21.03 -0.73 22.58
CA GLU A 332 21.54 -1.53 23.69
C GLU A 332 21.50 -3.00 23.30
N PHE A 333 22.68 -3.64 23.23
CA PHE A 333 22.83 -5.10 23.12
C PHE A 333 23.17 -5.66 24.50
N GLU A 334 22.23 -6.35 25.13
CA GLU A 334 22.33 -6.89 26.48
C GLU A 334 22.24 -8.42 26.46
N ASP A 335 23.33 -9.10 26.84
CA ASP A 335 23.41 -10.56 26.99
C ASP A 335 22.92 -11.38 25.76
N CYS A 336 23.01 -10.81 24.56
CA CYS A 336 22.60 -11.46 23.31
C CYS A 336 23.80 -11.84 22.42
N ALA A 337 23.60 -12.83 21.56
CA ALA A 337 24.58 -13.16 20.52
C ALA A 337 24.32 -12.30 19.27
N VAL A 338 25.31 -11.55 18.80
CA VAL A 338 25.21 -10.68 17.63
C VAL A 338 26.22 -11.12 16.58
N SER A 339 25.78 -11.41 15.36
CA SER A 339 26.68 -11.71 14.23
C SER A 339 26.51 -10.68 13.12
N PHE A 340 27.61 -10.06 12.73
CA PHE A 340 27.81 -9.32 11.48
C PHE A 340 28.86 -10.04 10.62
N ASP A 341 28.93 -11.37 10.69
CA ASP A 341 29.92 -12.13 9.93
C ASP A 341 29.70 -11.95 8.42
N SER A 342 30.78 -11.77 7.69
CA SER A 342 30.76 -11.54 6.23
C SER A 342 29.87 -10.38 5.78
N VAL A 343 29.59 -9.41 6.68
CA VAL A 343 28.85 -8.19 6.31
C VAL A 343 29.72 -7.27 5.45
N THR A 344 29.10 -6.63 4.48
CA THR A 344 29.76 -5.61 3.66
C THR A 344 29.21 -4.22 4.01
N PHE A 345 30.08 -3.36 4.54
CA PHE A 345 29.80 -1.93 4.73
C PHE A 345 30.42 -1.14 3.56
N HIS A 346 29.61 -0.46 2.75
CA HIS A 346 30.17 0.38 1.69
C HIS A 346 30.77 1.68 2.21
N ASP A 347 31.93 2.03 1.63
CA ASP A 347 32.60 3.33 1.77
C ASP A 347 31.86 4.42 1.01
N ALA A 348 31.00 5.18 1.69
CA ALA A 348 30.78 6.57 1.30
C ALA A 348 31.65 7.45 2.21
N PRO A 349 32.46 8.38 1.66
CA PRO A 349 33.35 9.21 2.46
C PRO A 349 32.52 10.06 3.42
N VAL A 350 32.66 9.78 4.72
CA VAL A 350 32.00 10.49 5.83
C VAL A 350 32.35 11.98 5.77
N GLN A 351 31.59 12.75 5.01
CA GLN A 351 31.31 14.13 5.35
C GLN A 351 30.09 14.07 6.26
N ASN A 352 30.23 14.55 7.50
CA ASN A 352 29.11 14.72 8.43
C ASN A 352 27.90 15.26 7.65
N ASP A 353 26.81 14.49 7.62
CA ASP A 353 25.59 14.62 6.79
C ASP A 353 25.48 13.72 5.53
N ASP A 354 26.32 12.68 5.37
CA ASP A 354 26.11 11.69 4.28
C ASP A 354 24.84 10.85 4.54
N PRO A 355 23.81 10.93 3.66
CA PRO A 355 22.60 10.12 3.78
C PRO A 355 22.85 8.62 3.64
N ASP A 356 24.02 8.19 3.12
CA ASP A 356 24.35 6.79 2.88
C ASP A 356 25.38 6.28 3.92
N SER A 357 25.01 6.28 5.20
CA SER A 357 25.90 5.90 6.31
C SER A 357 25.29 4.84 7.24
N VAL A 358 26.17 3.99 7.79
CA VAL A 358 25.84 3.08 8.89
C VAL A 358 26.45 3.60 10.19
N LEU A 359 25.60 3.93 11.18
CA LEU A 359 26.03 4.60 12.41
C LEU A 359 25.73 3.76 13.66
N PHE A 360 26.69 3.70 14.59
CA PHE A 360 26.58 3.06 15.91
C PHE A 360 26.80 4.06 17.05
N ILE A 361 26.58 5.35 16.82
CA ILE A 361 26.86 6.42 17.79
C ILE A 361 26.09 6.19 19.09
N GLY A 362 26.82 6.12 20.20
CA GLY A 362 26.25 5.90 21.53
C GLY A 362 25.64 4.51 21.74
N MET A 363 25.92 3.55 20.84
CA MET A 363 25.61 2.13 21.04
C MET A 363 26.26 1.63 22.34
N ARG A 364 25.60 0.69 23.01
CA ARG A 364 26.12 0.01 24.19
C ARG A 364 26.06 -1.49 24.00
N TYR A 365 27.17 -2.15 24.28
CA TYR A 365 27.27 -3.59 24.31
C TYR A 365 27.62 -4.05 25.73
N SER A 366 26.78 -4.91 26.31
CA SER A 366 27.00 -5.49 27.63
C SER A 366 26.62 -6.97 27.65
N GLY A 367 27.63 -7.83 27.66
CA GLY A 367 27.43 -9.28 27.75
C GLY A 367 27.14 -9.96 26.41
N GLY A 368 26.99 -11.29 26.44
CA GLY A 368 26.84 -12.11 25.23
C GLY A 368 28.10 -12.22 24.38
N SER A 369 27.95 -12.38 23.06
CA SER A 369 29.05 -12.47 22.09
C SER A 369 28.76 -11.63 20.87
N MET A 370 29.77 -10.97 20.30
CA MET A 370 29.65 -10.25 19.03
C MET A 370 30.72 -10.73 18.06
N THR A 371 30.34 -11.13 16.85
CA THR A 371 31.30 -11.54 15.83
C THR A 371 31.08 -10.74 14.56
N LEU A 372 32.17 -10.29 13.97
CA LEU A 372 32.22 -9.54 12.73
C LEU A 372 33.26 -10.20 11.79
N GLU A 373 33.43 -11.52 11.89
CA GLU A 373 34.45 -12.25 11.16
C GLU A 373 34.18 -12.17 9.65
N GLY A 374 35.21 -11.82 8.88
CA GLY A 374 35.06 -11.65 7.43
C GLY A 374 34.29 -10.39 7.00
N ALA A 375 33.89 -9.50 7.92
CA ALA A 375 33.28 -8.24 7.54
C ALA A 375 34.26 -7.38 6.72
N THR A 376 33.73 -6.67 5.72
CA THR A 376 34.51 -5.85 4.77
C THR A 376 34.04 -4.39 4.78
N GLY A 377 34.93 -3.48 4.37
CA GLY A 377 34.70 -2.04 4.43
C GLY A 377 35.35 -1.36 5.66
N PRO A 378 35.10 -0.06 5.85
CA PRO A 378 35.56 0.66 7.03
C PRO A 378 34.77 0.24 8.26
N ALA A 379 35.37 0.38 9.45
CA ALA A 379 34.63 0.23 10.69
C ALA A 379 33.57 1.35 10.79
N PRO A 380 32.27 1.02 10.96
CA PRO A 380 31.21 2.00 11.12
C PRO A 380 31.47 2.99 12.27
N GLU A 381 31.05 4.24 12.09
CA GLU A 381 31.23 5.28 13.11
C GLU A 381 30.51 4.91 14.41
N GLY A 382 31.19 5.07 15.55
CA GLY A 382 30.67 4.75 16.88
C GLY A 382 30.75 3.28 17.29
N LEU A 383 31.07 2.34 16.37
CA LEU A 383 31.10 0.91 16.68
C LEU A 383 32.17 0.60 17.75
N LEU A 384 33.42 0.97 17.50
CA LEU A 384 34.52 0.71 18.44
C LEU A 384 34.36 1.45 19.77
N GLU A 385 33.74 2.63 19.77
CA GLU A 385 33.42 3.37 20.99
C GLU A 385 32.37 2.64 21.83
N GLY A 386 31.31 2.12 21.19
CA GLY A 386 30.23 1.41 21.86
C GLY A 386 30.62 0.04 22.43
N LEU A 387 31.64 -0.60 21.86
CA LEU A 387 32.24 -1.84 22.39
C LEU A 387 33.07 -1.59 23.66
N GLY A 388 33.51 -0.35 23.89
CA GLY A 388 34.36 0.02 25.01
C GLY A 388 35.85 -0.27 24.82
N SER A 389 36.65 0.20 25.78
CA SER A 389 38.10 0.02 25.80
C SER A 389 38.56 -0.56 27.15
N PRO A 390 39.23 -1.73 27.19
CA PRO A 390 39.54 -2.59 26.05
C PRO A 390 38.28 -3.27 25.48
N VAL A 391 38.34 -3.66 24.19
CA VAL A 391 37.30 -4.45 23.55
C VAL A 391 37.14 -5.78 24.31
N PRO A 392 35.91 -6.22 24.64
CA PRO A 392 35.68 -7.47 25.35
C PRO A 392 36.19 -8.69 24.57
N PRO A 393 36.72 -9.74 25.23
CA PRO A 393 37.22 -10.94 24.56
C PRO A 393 36.13 -11.76 23.87
N THR A 394 34.86 -11.49 24.18
CA THR A 394 33.69 -12.08 23.51
C THR A 394 33.36 -11.41 22.18
N VAL A 395 34.13 -10.38 21.79
CA VAL A 395 33.98 -9.65 20.54
C VAL A 395 35.09 -10.04 19.57
N ILE A 396 34.72 -10.48 18.37
CA ILE A 396 35.64 -10.86 17.30
C ILE A 396 35.53 -9.80 16.19
N LEU A 397 36.60 -9.02 16.00
CA LEU A 397 36.70 -7.99 14.95
C LEU A 397 37.52 -8.49 13.75
N PRO A 398 37.28 -7.96 12.53
CA PRO A 398 38.18 -8.15 11.41
C PRO A 398 39.58 -7.66 11.75
N PRO A 399 40.65 -8.32 11.26
CA PRO A 399 42.03 -7.86 11.47
C PRO A 399 42.32 -6.44 10.99
N ALA A 400 41.51 -5.90 10.07
CA ALA A 400 41.65 -4.53 9.57
C ALA A 400 41.13 -3.46 10.54
N TRP A 401 40.36 -3.84 11.57
CA TRP A 401 39.67 -2.92 12.50
C TRP A 401 40.25 -2.94 13.92
N THR A 402 41.27 -3.77 14.16
CA THR A 402 41.93 -3.97 15.47
C THR A 402 43.11 -3.05 15.70
#